data_AF-A0A6M3Y508-F1
#
_entry.id   AF-A0A6M3Y508-F1
#
_cell.length_a   1.000
_cell.length_b   1.000
_cell.length_c   1.000
_cell.angle_alpha   90.00
_cell.angle_beta   90.00
_cell.angle_gamma   90.00
#
_symmetry.space_group_name_H-M   'P 1'
#
loop_
_entity.id
_entity.type
_entity.pdbx_description
1 polymer ?
#
loop_
_entity_poly.entity_id
_entity_poly.type
_entity_poly.pdbx_seq_one_letter_code
_entity_poly.pdbx_strand_id
1 'polypeptide(L)'
;MIKGDYDYLKDIASRNVCAFHKLRLEVAWNSQEKNYALRCGECGWTDAITRQLSLTEEYKAGEEIPEPIKSNITKGQRRRAMQEHEQEIPFELGGIRKVDLATGEALDRAVALALVAYARKYGLDPWRAHVCVMYGKPYITIDGYLFHAKQTGRPYTLSSRPMTTVEIEQNKIGEFDHGWVAEVSFTDTGSAFTGIGVVTHDEMTAKSTKHPEQLRSPVVAAHPWQLGQKRAEWQALRRAFPIGESE
;
A
#
# COMPACT_ATOMS: atom_id res chain seq x y z
N MET A 1 37.94 13.19 -34.60
CA MET A 1 37.71 11.77 -34.29
C MET A 1 37.20 11.64 -32.87
N ILE A 2 36.00 11.10 -32.70
CA ILE A 2 35.40 10.88 -31.38
C ILE A 2 35.88 9.52 -30.84
N LYS A 3 36.56 9.55 -29.69
CA LYS A 3 37.20 8.40 -29.03
C LYS A 3 36.52 8.11 -27.69
N GLY A 4 36.60 6.89 -27.20
CA GLY A 4 36.02 6.53 -25.90
C GLY A 4 36.03 5.03 -25.64
N ASP A 5 35.39 4.64 -24.54
CA ASP A 5 35.12 3.24 -24.24
C ASP A 5 34.13 2.64 -25.25
N TYR A 6 34.26 1.33 -25.53
CA TYR A 6 33.44 0.65 -26.54
C TYR A 6 31.93 0.77 -26.24
N ASP A 7 31.51 0.54 -24.99
CA ASP A 7 30.08 0.54 -24.64
C ASP A 7 29.49 1.95 -24.70
N TYR A 8 30.26 2.94 -24.25
CA TYR A 8 29.90 4.35 -24.38
C TYR A 8 29.74 4.76 -25.85
N LEU A 9 30.70 4.41 -26.70
CA LEU A 9 30.63 4.72 -28.13
C LEU A 9 29.50 3.96 -28.83
N LYS A 10 29.15 2.76 -28.37
CA LYS A 10 28.03 1.98 -28.90
C LYS A 10 26.69 2.61 -28.57
N ASP A 11 26.50 3.12 -27.35
CA ASP A 11 25.30 3.89 -26.98
C ASP A 11 25.19 5.17 -27.82
N ILE A 12 26.30 5.91 -27.98
CA ILE A 12 26.34 7.09 -28.86
C ILE A 12 25.96 6.72 -30.30
N ALA A 13 26.59 5.69 -30.88
CA ALA A 13 26.34 5.26 -32.24
C ALA A 13 24.89 4.82 -32.49
N SER A 14 24.19 4.35 -31.44
CA SER A 14 22.79 3.95 -31.53
C SER A 14 21.80 5.11 -31.60
N ARG A 15 22.18 6.30 -31.11
CA ARG A 15 21.31 7.50 -31.02
C ARG A 15 21.75 8.63 -31.94
N ASN A 16 22.83 8.45 -32.69
CA ASN A 16 23.44 9.49 -33.49
C ASN A 16 23.87 8.97 -34.86
N VAL A 17 23.86 9.86 -35.84
CA VAL A 17 24.36 9.64 -37.19
C VAL A 17 25.53 10.58 -37.47
N CYS A 18 26.30 10.29 -38.52
CA CYS A 18 27.33 11.21 -39.00
C CYS A 18 26.71 12.56 -39.34
N ALA A 19 27.29 13.66 -38.84
CA ALA A 19 26.72 15.00 -39.08
C ALA A 19 26.67 15.37 -40.56
N PHE A 20 27.63 14.88 -41.35
CA PHE A 20 27.79 15.19 -42.77
C PHE A 20 26.96 14.29 -43.69
N HIS A 21 27.10 12.96 -43.55
CA HIS A 21 26.49 11.98 -44.47
C HIS A 21 25.13 11.45 -43.98
N LYS A 22 24.75 11.75 -42.73
CA LYS A 22 23.55 11.20 -42.07
C LYS A 22 23.49 9.67 -42.03
N LEU A 23 24.64 9.01 -42.21
CA LEU A 23 24.77 7.56 -42.12
C LEU A 23 24.94 7.08 -40.68
N ARG A 24 24.56 5.83 -40.45
CA ARG A 24 24.76 5.13 -39.18
C ARG A 24 26.25 5.08 -38.83
N LEU A 25 26.54 5.33 -37.56
CA LEU A 25 27.89 5.25 -37.03
C LEU A 25 28.21 3.83 -36.57
N GLU A 26 29.46 3.43 -36.75
CA GLU A 26 30.00 2.16 -36.30
C GLU A 26 31.15 2.41 -35.32
N VAL A 27 31.27 1.56 -34.31
CA VAL A 27 32.42 1.58 -33.38
C VAL A 27 33.51 0.70 -33.97
N ALA A 28 34.68 1.27 -34.25
CA ALA A 28 35.81 0.55 -34.81
C ALA A 28 37.09 0.77 -33.99
N TRP A 29 37.95 -0.24 -33.96
CA TRP A 29 39.27 -0.15 -33.34
C TRP A 29 40.25 0.56 -34.28
N ASN A 30 40.87 1.65 -33.80
CA ASN A 30 41.94 2.35 -34.50
C ASN A 30 43.30 1.80 -34.04
N SER A 31 43.96 1.05 -34.91
CA SER A 31 45.26 0.41 -34.62
C SER A 31 46.41 1.40 -34.46
N GLN A 32 46.35 2.58 -35.09
CA GLN A 32 47.41 3.59 -35.02
C GLN A 32 47.46 4.25 -33.63
N GLU A 33 46.30 4.54 -33.06
CA GLU A 33 46.20 5.21 -31.76
C GLU A 33 45.83 4.27 -30.60
N LYS A 34 45.63 2.98 -30.88
CA LYS A 34 45.27 1.93 -29.92
C LYS A 34 44.03 2.28 -29.09
N ASN A 35 42.95 2.73 -29.74
CA ASN A 35 41.68 3.10 -29.09
C ASN A 35 40.46 2.72 -29.94
N TYR A 36 39.27 2.77 -29.33
CA TYR A 36 38.01 2.71 -30.06
C TYR A 36 37.56 4.11 -30.48
N ALA A 37 37.01 4.21 -31.69
CA ALA A 37 36.49 5.46 -32.24
C ALA A 37 35.26 5.24 -33.12
N LEU A 38 34.48 6.30 -33.33
CA LEU A 38 33.34 6.29 -34.24
C LEU A 38 33.77 6.45 -35.69
N ARG A 39 33.24 5.57 -36.53
CA ARG A 39 33.47 5.53 -37.97
C ARG A 39 32.14 5.68 -38.72
N CYS A 40 32.15 6.51 -39.75
CA CYS A 40 31.11 6.60 -40.77
C CYS A 40 31.56 5.79 -41.99
N GLY A 41 30.62 5.13 -42.67
CA GLY A 41 30.90 4.33 -43.87
C GLY A 41 31.56 5.12 -45.01
N GLU A 42 31.26 6.41 -45.12
CA GLU A 42 31.79 7.28 -46.20
C GLU A 42 33.05 8.08 -45.80
N CYS A 43 33.00 8.93 -44.77
CA CYS A 43 34.16 9.77 -44.41
C CYS A 43 35.21 9.10 -43.51
N GLY A 44 35.06 7.81 -43.18
CA GLY A 44 35.95 7.15 -42.24
C GLY A 44 35.75 7.67 -40.82
N TRP A 45 36.79 8.21 -40.17
CA TRP A 45 36.72 8.66 -38.78
C TRP A 45 35.95 9.96 -38.65
N THR A 46 34.81 9.94 -37.95
CA THR A 46 33.98 11.14 -37.80
C THR A 46 34.40 11.97 -36.57
N ASP A 47 34.33 13.28 -36.70
CA ASP A 47 34.55 14.27 -35.64
C ASP A 47 33.27 15.02 -35.23
N ALA A 48 32.20 14.91 -36.03
CA ALA A 48 30.92 15.54 -35.76
C ALA A 48 29.76 14.55 -35.94
N ILE A 49 28.87 14.52 -34.95
CA ILE A 49 27.67 13.67 -34.94
C ILE A 49 26.42 14.53 -34.80
N THR A 50 25.30 14.05 -35.32
CA THR A 50 23.99 14.65 -35.11
C THR A 50 23.09 13.62 -34.44
N ARG A 51 22.34 14.05 -33.42
CA ARG A 51 21.35 13.20 -32.76
C ARG A 51 20.27 12.81 -33.76
N GLN A 52 20.04 11.51 -33.90
CA GLN A 52 18.89 10.99 -34.62
C GLN A 52 17.71 11.02 -33.67
N LEU A 53 16.68 11.80 -34.01
CA LEU A 53 15.45 11.82 -33.24
C LEU A 53 14.76 10.46 -33.38
N SER A 54 14.09 10.01 -32.30
CA SER A 54 13.18 8.88 -32.45
C SER A 54 11.96 9.30 -33.27
N LEU A 55 11.30 8.36 -33.95
CA LEU A 55 10.06 8.62 -34.71
C LEU A 55 8.98 9.32 -33.85
N THR A 56 8.98 9.12 -32.53
CA THR A 56 8.07 9.83 -31.62
C THR A 56 8.48 11.28 -31.36
N GLU A 57 9.79 11.56 -31.34
CA GLU A 57 10.32 12.93 -31.21
C GLU A 57 10.17 13.70 -32.53
N GLU A 58 10.45 13.08 -33.68
CA GLU A 58 10.17 13.64 -35.00
C GLU A 58 8.67 14.00 -35.13
N TYR A 59 7.78 13.12 -34.66
CA TYR A 59 6.34 13.36 -34.65
C TYR A 59 5.96 14.58 -33.80
N LYS A 60 6.60 14.73 -32.63
CA LYS A 60 6.38 15.87 -31.73
C LYS A 60 6.97 17.17 -32.27
N ALA A 61 8.04 17.09 -33.06
CA ALA A 61 8.67 18.22 -33.73
C ALA A 61 7.87 18.71 -34.95
N GLY A 62 6.85 17.95 -35.38
CA GLY A 62 5.97 18.31 -36.50
C GLY A 62 6.48 17.83 -37.86
N GLU A 63 7.43 16.89 -37.90
CA GLU A 63 7.92 16.32 -39.15
C GLU A 63 6.88 15.39 -39.81
N GLU A 64 6.90 15.30 -41.14
CA GLU A 64 6.02 14.39 -41.89
C GLU A 64 6.50 12.94 -41.76
N ILE A 65 5.73 12.13 -41.03
CA ILE A 65 6.02 10.71 -40.80
C ILE A 65 4.93 9.86 -41.48
N PRO A 66 5.26 8.68 -42.02
CA PRO A 66 4.27 7.77 -42.60
C PRO A 66 3.07 7.49 -41.68
N GLU A 67 1.87 7.51 -42.26
CA GLU A 67 0.60 7.36 -41.55
C GLU A 67 0.51 6.13 -40.61
N PRO A 68 1.06 4.94 -40.97
CA PRO A 68 1.04 3.78 -40.07
C PRO A 68 1.77 4.05 -38.74
N ILE A 69 2.88 4.79 -38.77
CA ILE A 69 3.70 5.11 -37.60
C ILE A 69 2.98 6.15 -36.75
N LYS A 70 2.41 7.19 -37.38
CA LYS A 70 1.58 8.20 -36.71
C LYS A 70 0.39 7.59 -35.98
N SER A 71 -0.31 6.65 -36.62
CA SER A 71 -1.41 5.90 -35.99
C SER A 71 -0.93 5.12 -34.76
N ASN A 72 0.22 4.44 -34.84
CA ASN A 72 0.77 3.67 -33.73
C ASN A 72 1.20 4.56 -32.55
N ILE A 73 1.88 5.68 -32.82
CA ILE A 73 2.25 6.66 -31.79
C ILE A 73 0.99 7.21 -31.11
N THR A 74 -0.01 7.62 -31.90
CA THR A 74 -1.29 8.15 -31.39
C THR A 74 -2.04 7.12 -30.55
N LYS A 75 -2.12 5.87 -31.00
CA LYS A 75 -2.72 4.77 -30.23
C LYS A 75 -1.98 4.50 -28.92
N GLY A 76 -0.64 4.53 -28.95
CA GLY A 76 0.20 4.38 -27.77
C GLY A 76 -0.02 5.52 -26.76
N GLN A 77 -0.09 6.76 -27.23
CA GLN A 77 -0.41 7.93 -26.40
C GLN A 77 -1.80 7.83 -25.79
N ARG A 78 -2.83 7.48 -26.59
CA ARG A 78 -4.19 7.26 -26.09
C ARG A 78 -4.24 6.16 -25.02
N ARG A 79 -3.51 5.05 -25.20
CA ARG A 79 -3.46 3.97 -24.22
C ARG A 79 -2.83 4.42 -22.90
N ARG A 80 -1.73 5.19 -22.95
CA ARG A 80 -1.11 5.77 -21.74
C ARG A 80 -2.04 6.77 -21.06
N ALA A 81 -2.65 7.67 -21.84
CA ALA A 81 -3.63 8.61 -21.33
C ALA A 81 -4.82 7.88 -20.69
N MET A 82 -5.31 6.78 -21.29
CA MET A 82 -6.36 5.96 -20.67
C MET A 82 -5.88 5.30 -19.36
N GLN A 83 -4.64 4.81 -19.28
CA GLN A 83 -4.11 4.24 -18.04
C GLN A 83 -3.92 5.30 -16.94
N GLU A 84 -3.50 6.51 -17.31
CA GLU A 84 -3.41 7.66 -16.39
C GLU A 84 -4.83 8.10 -15.96
N HIS A 85 -5.78 8.15 -16.89
CA HIS A 85 -7.17 8.55 -16.60
C HIS A 85 -7.95 7.50 -15.80
N GLU A 86 -7.64 6.20 -15.98
CA GLU A 86 -8.16 5.09 -15.17
C GLU A 86 -7.62 5.13 -13.73
N GLN A 87 -6.46 5.76 -13.51
CA GLN A 87 -5.99 6.12 -12.17
C GLN A 87 -6.77 7.30 -11.56
N GLU A 88 -7.34 8.18 -12.40
CA GLU A 88 -8.08 9.37 -11.98
C GLU A 88 -9.60 9.19 -11.85
N ILE A 89 -10.19 8.09 -12.34
CA ILE A 89 -11.61 7.79 -12.05
C ILE A 89 -11.75 7.70 -10.52
N PRO A 90 -12.54 8.57 -9.87
CA PRO A 90 -12.71 8.55 -8.44
C PRO A 90 -13.28 7.18 -8.07
N PHE A 91 -12.42 6.35 -7.50
CA PHE A 91 -12.82 5.11 -6.88
C PHE A 91 -13.65 5.53 -5.68
N GLU A 92 -14.97 5.60 -5.86
CA GLU A 92 -15.91 5.88 -4.78
C GLU A 92 -15.89 4.68 -3.83
N LEU A 93 -14.93 4.71 -2.92
CA LEU A 93 -14.82 3.84 -1.75
C LEU A 93 -15.90 4.17 -0.74
N GLY A 94 -17.15 4.34 -1.18
CA GLY A 94 -18.28 4.71 -0.36
C GLY A 94 -18.51 3.66 0.71
N GLY A 95 -17.96 3.89 1.91
CA GLY A 95 -18.00 2.97 3.05
C GLY A 95 -16.64 2.65 3.66
N ILE A 96 -15.54 2.76 2.90
CA ILE A 96 -14.19 2.57 3.45
C ILE A 96 -13.73 3.87 4.07
N ARG A 97 -13.27 3.79 5.32
CA ARG A 97 -12.69 4.93 6.01
C ARG A 97 -11.44 5.39 5.26
N LYS A 98 -11.40 6.68 4.95
CA LYS A 98 -10.30 7.33 4.22
C LYS A 98 -9.20 7.86 5.14
N VAL A 99 -9.20 7.46 6.41
CA VAL A 99 -8.24 7.92 7.42
C VAL A 99 -7.76 6.74 8.26
N ASP A 100 -6.51 6.81 8.71
CA ASP A 100 -6.00 5.96 9.78
C ASP A 100 -6.72 6.32 11.09
N LEU A 101 -7.34 5.32 11.73
CA LEU A 101 -8.14 5.55 12.93
C LEU A 101 -7.32 5.98 14.15
N ALA A 102 -6.02 5.73 14.17
CA ALA A 102 -5.15 6.11 15.27
C ALA A 102 -4.51 7.50 15.08
N THR A 103 -4.07 7.82 13.86
CA THR A 103 -3.36 9.08 13.59
C THR A 103 -4.26 10.20 13.06
N GLY A 104 -5.40 9.82 12.48
CA GLY A 104 -6.31 10.73 11.76
C GLY A 104 -5.79 11.14 10.38
N GLU A 105 -4.64 10.62 9.94
CA GLU A 105 -4.04 10.95 8.65
C GLU A 105 -4.84 10.33 7.50
N ALA A 106 -4.96 11.06 6.40
CA ALA A 106 -5.62 10.57 5.21
C ALA A 106 -4.85 9.38 4.64
N LEU A 107 -5.59 8.32 4.30
CA LEU A 107 -5.04 7.16 3.62
C LEU A 107 -4.83 7.48 2.14
N ASP A 108 -3.67 7.11 1.62
CA ASP A 108 -3.46 7.11 0.17
C ASP A 108 -4.35 6.06 -0.51
N ARG A 109 -4.58 6.26 -1.82
CA ARG A 109 -5.43 5.36 -2.61
C ARG A 109 -4.88 3.94 -2.66
N ALA A 110 -3.55 3.77 -2.70
CA ALA A 110 -2.93 2.45 -2.79
C ALA A 110 -3.14 1.65 -1.50
N VAL A 111 -3.03 2.28 -0.33
CA VAL A 111 -3.30 1.70 0.99
C VAL A 111 -4.77 1.35 1.11
N ALA A 112 -5.69 2.22 0.67
CA ALA A 112 -7.11 1.92 0.69
C ALA A 112 -7.46 0.72 -0.21
N LEU A 113 -6.86 0.62 -1.40
CA LEU A 113 -7.00 -0.54 -2.28
C LEU A 113 -6.37 -1.82 -1.69
N ALA A 114 -5.22 -1.70 -1.05
CA ALA A 114 -4.57 -2.81 -0.35
C ALA A 114 -5.43 -3.32 0.82
N LEU A 115 -6.10 -2.43 1.55
CA LEU A 115 -7.04 -2.78 2.60
C LEU A 115 -8.26 -3.55 2.04
N VAL A 116 -8.78 -3.16 0.87
CA VAL A 116 -9.85 -3.92 0.18
C VAL A 116 -9.37 -5.31 -0.20
N ALA A 117 -8.18 -5.41 -0.79
CA ALA A 117 -7.60 -6.69 -1.17
C ALA A 117 -7.39 -7.59 0.05
N TYR A 118 -6.88 -7.03 1.16
CA TYR A 118 -6.73 -7.70 2.44
C TYR A 118 -8.07 -8.22 2.97
N ALA A 119 -9.12 -7.38 2.98
CA ALA A 119 -10.45 -7.81 3.43
C ALA A 119 -10.98 -8.98 2.61
N ARG A 120 -10.93 -8.85 1.27
CA ARG A 120 -11.41 -9.88 0.34
C ARG A 120 -10.65 -11.20 0.50
N LYS A 121 -9.31 -11.14 0.69
CA LYS A 121 -8.47 -12.32 0.90
C LYS A 121 -8.97 -13.17 2.07
N TYR A 122 -9.38 -12.53 3.16
CA TYR A 122 -9.87 -13.21 4.37
C TYR A 122 -11.40 -13.34 4.46
N GLY A 123 -12.11 -13.12 3.35
CA GLY A 123 -13.58 -13.24 3.31
C GLY A 123 -14.33 -12.17 4.10
N LEU A 124 -13.69 -11.04 4.40
CA LEU A 124 -14.26 -9.91 5.14
C LEU A 124 -14.85 -8.85 4.20
N ASP A 125 -15.75 -8.01 4.73
CA ASP A 125 -16.42 -6.93 4.01
C ASP A 125 -15.81 -5.56 4.39
N PRO A 126 -15.02 -4.94 3.50
CA PRO A 126 -14.40 -3.65 3.79
C PRO A 126 -15.41 -2.49 3.81
N TRP A 127 -16.58 -2.63 3.17
CA TRP A 127 -17.63 -1.61 3.17
C TRP A 127 -18.44 -1.56 4.46
N ARG A 128 -18.44 -2.66 5.22
CA ARG A 128 -19.03 -2.76 6.58
C ARG A 128 -18.02 -2.44 7.68
N ALA A 129 -16.85 -1.91 7.34
CA ALA A 129 -15.77 -1.62 8.29
C ALA A 129 -15.33 -2.86 9.10
N HIS A 130 -15.37 -4.06 8.51
CA HIS A 130 -14.78 -5.26 9.13
C HIS A 130 -13.25 -5.14 9.24
N VAL A 131 -12.65 -4.30 8.41
CA VAL A 131 -11.24 -3.92 8.49
C VAL A 131 -11.08 -2.40 8.46
N CYS A 132 -10.02 -1.91 9.08
CA CYS A 132 -9.60 -0.51 9.05
C CYS A 132 -8.07 -0.42 9.06
N VAL A 133 -7.53 0.79 8.87
CA VAL A 133 -6.11 1.07 9.14
C VAL A 133 -5.99 1.67 10.52
N MET A 134 -5.05 1.16 11.31
CA MET A 134 -4.70 1.67 12.62
C MET A 134 -3.18 1.63 12.78
N TYR A 135 -2.55 2.78 13.04
CA TYR A 135 -1.09 2.90 13.16
C TYR A 135 -0.33 2.38 11.92
N GLY A 136 -0.85 2.68 10.73
CA GLY A 136 -0.28 2.27 9.44
C GLY A 136 -0.42 0.78 9.12
N LYS A 137 -1.16 0.01 9.94
CA LYS A 137 -1.34 -1.43 9.76
C LYS A 137 -2.82 -1.78 9.54
N PRO A 138 -3.13 -2.83 8.76
CA PRO A 138 -4.49 -3.34 8.66
C PRO A 138 -4.90 -3.94 10.02
N TYR A 139 -6.11 -3.59 10.45
CA TYR A 139 -6.69 -4.04 11.71
C TYR A 139 -8.10 -4.59 11.43
N ILE A 140 -8.38 -5.81 11.89
CA ILE A 140 -9.71 -6.43 11.80
C ILE A 140 -10.52 -5.96 13.01
N THR A 141 -11.70 -5.39 12.78
CA THR A 141 -12.55 -4.88 13.85
C THR A 141 -13.29 -6.00 14.58
N ILE A 142 -13.92 -5.68 15.72
CA ILE A 142 -14.76 -6.65 16.44
C ILE A 142 -15.90 -7.16 15.54
N ASP A 143 -16.50 -6.27 14.73
CA ASP A 143 -17.57 -6.63 13.79
C ASP A 143 -17.05 -7.60 12.72
N GLY A 144 -15.79 -7.42 12.27
CA GLY A 144 -15.11 -8.35 11.38
C GLY A 144 -14.96 -9.75 11.99
N TYR A 145 -14.57 -9.83 13.26
CA TYR A 145 -14.47 -11.13 13.96
C TYR A 145 -15.83 -11.77 14.23
N LEU A 146 -16.84 -11.00 14.63
CA LEU A 146 -18.21 -11.52 14.81
C LEU A 146 -18.78 -12.06 13.49
N PHE A 147 -18.54 -11.34 12.39
CA PHE A 147 -18.91 -11.79 11.06
C PHE A 147 -18.19 -13.08 10.66
N HIS A 148 -16.86 -13.14 10.86
CA HIS A 148 -16.07 -14.33 10.57
C HIS A 148 -16.52 -15.54 11.41
N ALA A 149 -16.73 -15.35 12.72
CA ALA A 149 -17.25 -16.37 13.63
C ALA A 149 -18.58 -16.95 13.12
N LYS A 150 -19.50 -16.08 12.68
CA LYS A 150 -20.78 -16.49 12.07
C LYS A 150 -20.59 -17.30 10.79
N GLN A 151 -19.62 -16.95 9.94
CA GLN A 151 -19.33 -17.70 8.72
C GLN A 151 -18.79 -19.11 8.98
N THR A 152 -18.09 -19.33 10.10
CA THR A 152 -17.59 -20.67 10.44
C THR A 152 -18.70 -21.67 10.76
N GLY A 153 -19.90 -21.19 11.10
CA GLY A 153 -21.03 -22.03 11.49
C GLY A 153 -20.85 -22.77 12.83
N ARG A 154 -19.75 -22.51 13.57
CA ARG A 154 -19.48 -23.16 14.86
C ARG A 154 -20.31 -22.50 15.97
N PRO A 155 -21.09 -23.27 16.76
CA PRO A 155 -21.91 -22.70 17.83
C PRO A 155 -21.05 -22.33 19.04
N TYR A 156 -21.08 -21.05 19.43
CA TYR A 156 -20.32 -20.52 20.56
C TYR A 156 -21.16 -19.59 21.44
N THR A 157 -20.74 -19.43 22.68
CA THR A 157 -21.20 -18.36 23.58
C THR A 157 -20.09 -17.34 23.75
N LEU A 158 -20.45 -16.06 23.84
CA LEU A 158 -19.55 -14.97 24.20
C LEU A 158 -20.07 -14.33 25.48
N SER A 159 -19.25 -14.30 26.51
CA SER A 159 -19.55 -13.61 27.76
C SER A 159 -18.43 -12.65 28.12
N SER A 160 -18.78 -11.53 28.75
CA SER A 160 -17.81 -10.52 29.19
C SER A 160 -18.23 -9.92 30.51
N ARG A 161 -17.26 -9.61 31.37
CA ARG A 161 -17.50 -8.96 32.65
C ARG A 161 -16.29 -8.11 33.07
N PRO A 162 -16.49 -7.15 34.00
CA PRO A 162 -15.38 -6.53 34.70
C PRO A 162 -14.52 -7.60 35.40
N MET A 163 -13.22 -7.33 35.49
CA MET A 163 -12.30 -8.17 36.27
C MET A 163 -12.62 -8.08 37.76
N THR A 164 -12.44 -9.20 38.45
CA THR A 164 -12.44 -9.26 39.92
C THR A 164 -11.16 -8.66 40.49
N THR A 165 -11.17 -8.31 41.77
CA THR A 165 -9.97 -7.78 42.48
C THR A 165 -8.77 -8.74 42.37
N VAL A 166 -9.02 -10.05 42.45
CA VAL A 166 -7.96 -11.07 42.31
C VAL A 166 -7.38 -11.08 40.90
N GLU A 167 -8.22 -10.98 39.86
CA GLU A 167 -7.75 -10.91 38.47
C GLU A 167 -6.98 -9.62 38.18
N ILE A 168 -7.40 -8.48 38.75
CA ILE A 168 -6.70 -7.19 38.65
C ILE A 168 -5.28 -7.33 39.23
N GLU A 169 -5.15 -7.91 40.42
CA GLU A 169 -3.86 -8.13 41.07
C GLU A 169 -2.97 -9.09 40.26
N GLN A 170 -3.51 -10.23 39.82
CA GLN A 170 -2.79 -11.23 39.03
C GLN A 170 -2.29 -10.66 37.69
N ASN A 171 -3.08 -9.82 37.03
CA ASN A 171 -2.74 -9.20 35.76
C ASN A 171 -2.00 -7.87 35.91
N LYS A 172 -1.68 -7.45 37.14
CA LYS A 172 -0.96 -6.21 37.47
C LYS A 172 -1.63 -4.98 36.84
N ILE A 173 -2.95 -4.93 36.87
CA ILE A 173 -3.74 -3.81 36.37
C ILE A 173 -3.66 -2.67 37.40
N GLY A 174 -3.41 -1.44 36.96
CA GLY A 174 -3.27 -0.29 37.86
C GLY A 174 -4.55 0.00 38.64
N GLU A 175 -4.42 0.61 39.83
CA GLU A 175 -5.55 0.94 40.71
C GLU A 175 -6.64 1.78 40.02
N PHE A 176 -6.23 2.63 39.08
CA PHE A 176 -7.11 3.52 38.32
C PHE A 176 -7.39 3.04 36.89
N ASP A 177 -6.98 1.82 36.54
CA ASP A 177 -7.22 1.24 35.23
C ASP A 177 -8.52 0.43 35.22
N HIS A 178 -9.18 0.35 34.06
CA HIS A 178 -10.35 -0.51 33.88
C HIS A 178 -9.97 -1.82 33.18
N GLY A 179 -10.05 -2.92 33.92
CA GLY A 179 -9.86 -4.28 33.40
C GLY A 179 -11.18 -4.99 33.10
N TRP A 180 -11.25 -5.62 31.93
CA TRP A 180 -12.35 -6.49 31.49
C TRP A 180 -11.82 -7.83 31.04
N VAL A 181 -12.58 -8.88 31.31
CA VAL A 181 -12.34 -10.22 30.80
C VAL A 181 -13.53 -10.67 29.97
N ALA A 182 -13.25 -11.33 28.84
CA ALA A 182 -14.23 -11.96 27.99
C ALA A 182 -13.84 -13.41 27.71
N GLU A 183 -14.82 -14.28 27.57
CA GLU A 183 -14.63 -15.68 27.24
C GLU A 183 -15.53 -16.08 26.07
N VAL A 184 -14.91 -16.70 25.06
CA VAL A 184 -15.61 -17.40 24.00
C VAL A 184 -15.55 -18.89 24.31
N SER A 185 -16.71 -19.52 24.47
CA SER A 185 -16.81 -20.96 24.79
C SER A 185 -17.53 -21.69 23.66
N PHE A 186 -16.91 -22.73 23.11
CA PHE A 186 -17.48 -23.57 22.07
C PHE A 186 -18.41 -24.61 22.66
N THR A 187 -19.65 -24.64 22.21
CA THR A 187 -20.68 -25.52 22.78
C THR A 187 -20.53 -26.99 22.37
N ASP A 188 -19.87 -27.24 21.24
CA ASP A 188 -19.61 -28.55 20.66
C ASP A 188 -18.39 -29.24 21.30
N THR A 189 -17.32 -28.49 21.56
CA THR A 189 -16.06 -29.04 22.09
C THR A 189 -15.84 -28.77 23.58
N GLY A 190 -16.56 -27.80 24.16
CA GLY A 190 -16.31 -27.30 25.51
C GLY A 190 -15.01 -26.50 25.67
N SER A 191 -14.30 -26.21 24.57
CA SER A 191 -13.08 -25.39 24.63
C SER A 191 -13.42 -23.92 24.83
N ALA A 192 -12.62 -23.23 25.63
CA ALA A 192 -12.82 -21.83 25.98
C ALA A 192 -11.57 -20.99 25.68
N PHE A 193 -11.79 -19.75 25.24
CA PHE A 193 -10.75 -18.81 24.88
C PHE A 193 -10.99 -17.48 25.58
N THR A 194 -10.09 -17.13 26.49
CA THR A 194 -10.18 -15.90 27.27
C THR A 194 -9.48 -14.74 26.57
N GLY A 195 -10.06 -13.56 26.62
CA GLY A 195 -9.48 -12.29 26.23
C GLY A 195 -9.54 -11.28 27.38
N ILE A 196 -8.56 -10.38 27.41
CA ILE A 196 -8.38 -9.34 28.41
C ILE A 196 -8.36 -7.99 27.68
N GLY A 197 -9.14 -7.05 28.20
CA GLY A 197 -9.17 -5.67 27.74
C GLY A 197 -8.86 -4.73 28.88
N VAL A 198 -7.86 -3.88 28.70
CA VAL A 198 -7.43 -2.90 29.70
C VAL A 198 -7.52 -1.53 29.09
N VAL A 199 -8.03 -0.56 29.85
CA VAL A 199 -7.96 0.87 29.54
C VAL A 199 -7.24 1.53 30.69
N THR A 200 -6.08 2.10 30.41
CA THR A 200 -5.23 2.67 31.46
C THR A 200 -5.71 4.07 31.86
N HIS A 201 -5.39 4.48 33.08
CA HIS A 201 -5.63 5.83 33.56
C HIS A 201 -5.00 6.89 32.66
N ASP A 202 -3.79 6.63 32.16
CA ASP A 202 -3.12 7.49 31.19
C ASP A 202 -3.94 7.62 29.90
N GLU A 203 -4.55 6.54 29.42
CA GLU A 203 -5.40 6.58 28.22
C GLU A 203 -6.68 7.40 28.46
N MET A 204 -7.26 7.30 29.66
CA MET A 204 -8.46 8.05 30.05
C MET A 204 -8.19 9.54 30.23
N THR A 205 -7.02 9.89 30.74
CA THR A 205 -6.63 11.27 31.07
C THR A 205 -5.78 11.93 30.00
N ALA A 206 -5.35 11.19 28.97
CA ALA A 206 -4.58 11.70 27.84
C ALA A 206 -5.32 12.85 27.15
N LYS A 207 -4.92 14.08 27.47
CA LYS A 207 -5.29 15.26 26.70
C LYS A 207 -4.59 15.16 25.35
N SER A 208 -5.37 15.19 24.27
CA SER A 208 -4.79 15.24 22.93
C SER A 208 -3.91 16.49 22.82
N THR A 209 -2.67 16.32 22.38
CA THR A 209 -1.78 17.43 22.04
C THR A 209 -2.23 18.15 20.76
N LYS A 210 -3.12 17.54 19.96
CA LYS A 210 -3.79 18.15 18.81
C LYS A 210 -5.15 18.67 19.27
N HIS A 211 -5.28 20.00 19.40
CA HIS A 211 -6.48 20.78 19.78
C HIS A 211 -7.30 20.25 21.00
N PRO A 212 -7.59 21.09 22.02
CA PRO A 212 -8.34 20.67 23.22
C PRO A 212 -9.70 19.99 22.97
N GLU A 213 -10.27 20.21 21.79
CA GLU A 213 -11.59 19.75 21.35
C GLU A 213 -11.57 18.34 20.73
N GLN A 214 -10.37 17.82 20.46
CA GLN A 214 -10.15 16.54 19.80
C GLN A 214 -9.50 15.54 20.77
N LEU A 215 -10.21 15.14 21.83
CA LEU A 215 -9.77 13.99 22.63
C LEU A 215 -9.51 12.79 21.71
N ARG A 216 -8.44 12.03 21.97
CA ARG A 216 -7.98 10.90 21.13
C ARG A 216 -9.06 9.85 20.87
N SER A 217 -10.04 9.75 21.79
CA SER A 217 -11.38 9.24 21.50
C SER A 217 -12.33 9.71 22.62
N PRO A 218 -13.38 10.51 22.33
CA PRO A 218 -14.34 10.95 23.34
C PRO A 218 -15.03 9.79 24.07
N VAL A 219 -15.06 8.59 23.47
CA VAL A 219 -15.59 7.37 24.07
C VAL A 219 -14.71 6.85 25.21
N VAL A 220 -13.38 7.01 25.14
CA VAL A 220 -12.48 6.56 26.22
C VAL A 220 -12.73 7.37 27.49
N ALA A 221 -12.92 8.68 27.36
CA ALA A 221 -13.15 9.57 28.50
C ALA A 221 -14.56 9.40 29.09
N ALA A 222 -15.58 9.20 28.25
CA ALA A 222 -16.96 9.07 28.70
C ALA A 222 -17.29 7.66 29.23
N HIS A 223 -16.80 6.61 28.56
CA HIS A 223 -17.18 5.22 28.79
C HIS A 223 -15.98 4.25 28.68
N PRO A 224 -14.94 4.39 29.53
CA PRO A 224 -13.74 3.55 29.46
C PRO A 224 -14.05 2.05 29.60
N TRP A 225 -15.09 1.69 30.35
CA TRP A 225 -15.52 0.30 30.51
C TRP A 225 -16.00 -0.33 29.20
N GLN A 226 -16.68 0.42 28.31
CA GLN A 226 -17.13 -0.09 27.01
C GLN A 226 -15.94 -0.42 26.10
N LEU A 227 -14.89 0.39 26.17
CA LEU A 227 -13.66 0.14 25.42
C LEU A 227 -12.90 -1.06 25.97
N GLY A 228 -12.80 -1.18 27.30
CA GLY A 228 -12.24 -2.35 27.96
C GLY A 228 -12.97 -3.63 27.55
N GLN A 229 -14.30 -3.64 27.63
CA GLN A 229 -15.13 -4.74 27.19
C GLN A 229 -14.86 -5.11 25.72
N LYS A 230 -14.90 -4.13 24.81
CA LYS A 230 -14.67 -4.35 23.37
C LYS A 230 -13.29 -4.93 23.08
N ARG A 231 -12.24 -4.50 23.80
CA ARG A 231 -10.88 -5.06 23.68
C ARG A 231 -10.81 -6.51 24.16
N ALA A 232 -11.46 -6.80 25.28
CA ALA A 232 -11.53 -8.15 25.83
C ALA A 232 -12.23 -9.11 24.86
N GLU A 233 -13.41 -8.73 24.37
CA GLU A 233 -14.18 -9.50 23.40
C GLU A 233 -13.40 -9.71 22.09
N TRP A 234 -12.77 -8.66 21.59
CA TRP A 234 -11.92 -8.75 20.39
C TRP A 234 -10.78 -9.75 20.57
N GLN A 235 -10.07 -9.72 21.71
CA GLN A 235 -8.96 -10.63 21.96
C GLN A 235 -9.45 -12.09 22.10
N ALA A 236 -10.59 -12.30 22.78
CA ALA A 236 -11.20 -13.62 22.94
C ALA A 236 -11.61 -14.20 21.58
N LEU A 237 -12.32 -13.41 20.76
CA LEU A 237 -12.74 -13.81 19.42
C LEU A 237 -11.55 -14.10 18.49
N ARG A 238 -10.50 -13.28 18.53
CA ARG A 238 -9.29 -13.51 17.75
C ARG A 238 -8.62 -14.85 18.06
N ARG A 239 -8.63 -15.26 19.34
CA ARG A 239 -8.06 -16.53 19.77
C ARG A 239 -8.96 -17.73 19.40
N ALA A 240 -10.27 -17.56 19.52
CA ALA A 240 -11.23 -18.62 19.20
C ALA A 240 -11.42 -18.83 17.69
N PHE A 241 -11.31 -17.77 16.90
CA PHE A 241 -11.53 -17.73 15.45
C PHE A 241 -10.34 -17.05 14.74
N PRO A 242 -9.18 -17.70 14.68
CA PRO A 242 -7.99 -17.12 14.06
C PRO A 242 -8.19 -16.93 12.55
N ILE A 243 -7.78 -15.77 12.05
CA ILE A 243 -7.80 -15.43 10.62
C ILE A 243 -6.36 -15.45 10.10
N GLY A 244 -6.09 -16.26 9.07
CA GLY A 244 -4.81 -16.30 8.36
C GLY A 244 -3.78 -17.32 8.86
N GLU A 245 -4.17 -18.33 9.65
CA GLU A 245 -3.26 -19.40 10.11
C GLU A 245 -3.04 -20.54 9.09
N SER A 246 -3.77 -20.57 7.98
CA SER A 246 -3.83 -21.70 7.04
C SER A 246 -3.18 -21.45 5.67
N GLU A 247 -2.37 -20.40 5.52
CA GLU A 247 -1.58 -20.12 4.31
C GLU A 247 -0.07 -20.30 4.53
#